data_AF-A0A1H8SR52-F1
#
_entry.id   AF-A0A1H8SR52-F1
#
_cell.length_a   1.000
_cell.length_b   1.000
_cell.length_c   1.000
_cell.angle_alpha   90.00
_cell.angle_beta   90.00
_cell.angle_gamma   90.00
#
_symmetry.space_group_name_H-M   'P 1'
#
loop_
_entity.id
_entity.type
_entity.pdbx_description
1 polymer ?
#
loop_
_entity_poly.entity_id
_entity_poly.type
_entity_poly.pdbx_seq_one_letter_code
_entity_poly.pdbx_strand_id
1 'polypeptide(L)'
;MPPNRGTDLSTEQRQLRPRKEESSFSKWLQDVFDATAEVLVFTIPILGVVFLTGDVEVTFILLAALCSLVLGVAIQRHRPLGLPWPGMTPLLVLVRLVVYNVALAAGLALGGLLFADPIVGFSWVEQPILGPSLIAALVGVVAVVGFPYLARALGHVRHG
;
A
#
# COMPACT_ATOMS: atom_id res chain seq x y z
N MET A 1 6.74 -40.03 -40.98
CA MET A 1 6.43 -38.58 -40.98
C MET A 1 6.58 -38.08 -39.55
N PRO A 2 7.52 -37.15 -39.27
CA PRO A 2 7.65 -36.60 -37.92
C PRO A 2 6.50 -35.64 -37.61
N PRO A 3 6.09 -35.50 -36.34
CA PRO A 3 4.97 -34.66 -35.94
C PRO A 3 5.31 -33.17 -36.10
N ASN A 4 4.42 -32.45 -36.78
CA ASN A 4 4.48 -31.02 -37.05
C ASN A 4 4.40 -30.23 -35.73
N ARG A 5 5.55 -29.89 -35.13
CA ARG A 5 5.67 -28.88 -34.06
C ARG A 5 5.56 -27.47 -34.67
N GLY A 6 4.44 -27.20 -35.31
CA GLY A 6 4.08 -25.84 -35.72
C GLY A 6 3.20 -25.26 -34.63
N THR A 7 3.68 -24.22 -33.95
CA THR A 7 2.83 -23.27 -33.24
C THR A 7 1.67 -22.91 -34.17
N ASP A 8 0.44 -23.13 -33.70
CA ASP A 8 -0.76 -22.85 -34.48
C ASP A 8 -0.68 -21.39 -34.97
N LEU A 9 -0.87 -21.17 -36.27
CA LEU A 9 -0.83 -19.85 -36.91
C LEU A 9 -1.79 -18.88 -36.22
N SER A 10 -2.88 -19.40 -35.64
CA SER A 10 -3.83 -18.62 -34.83
C SER A 10 -3.19 -18.04 -33.55
N THR A 11 -2.19 -18.72 -32.99
CA THR A 11 -1.43 -18.33 -31.80
C THR A 11 -0.39 -17.27 -32.13
N GLU A 12 0.31 -17.41 -33.27
CA GLU A 12 1.27 -16.40 -33.74
C GLU A 12 0.58 -15.09 -34.16
N GLN A 13 -0.60 -15.18 -34.80
CA GLN A 13 -1.41 -14.00 -35.13
C GLN A 13 -1.93 -13.24 -33.91
N ARG A 14 -2.13 -13.92 -32.76
CA ARG A 14 -2.50 -13.25 -31.50
C ARG A 14 -1.33 -12.47 -30.89
N GLN A 15 -0.09 -12.91 -31.09
CA GLN A 15 1.10 -12.20 -30.62
C GLN A 15 1.42 -10.96 -31.45
N LEU A 16 1.08 -10.97 -32.74
CA LEU A 16 1.31 -9.87 -33.67
C LEU A 16 0.21 -8.80 -33.66
N ARG A 17 -0.94 -9.06 -33.00
CA ARG A 17 -2.01 -8.07 -32.89
C ARG A 17 -1.49 -6.90 -32.04
N PRO A 18 -1.58 -5.64 -32.52
CA PRO A 18 -1.28 -4.48 -31.69
C PRO A 18 -2.07 -4.62 -30.39
N ARG A 19 -1.36 -4.69 -29.26
CA ARG A 19 -1.98 -4.91 -27.95
C ARG A 19 -3.05 -3.84 -27.80
N LYS A 20 -4.31 -4.27 -27.72
CA LYS A 20 -5.47 -3.38 -27.54
C LYS A 20 -5.11 -2.40 -26.43
N GLU A 21 -5.19 -1.10 -26.70
CA GLU A 21 -4.82 -0.04 -25.74
C GLU A 21 -5.33 -0.43 -24.36
N GLU A 22 -4.40 -0.53 -23.42
CA GLU A 22 -4.70 -1.00 -22.09
C GLU A 22 -5.69 -0.05 -21.42
N SER A 23 -6.85 -0.58 -21.02
CA SER A 23 -7.92 0.24 -20.45
C SER A 23 -7.43 0.93 -19.17
N SER A 24 -7.93 2.14 -18.90
CA SER A 24 -7.61 2.87 -17.66
C SER A 24 -7.87 2.03 -16.41
N PHE A 25 -8.89 1.17 -16.45
CA PHE A 25 -9.23 0.25 -15.38
C PHE A 25 -8.20 -0.87 -15.21
N SER A 26 -7.66 -1.42 -16.31
CA SER A 26 -6.58 -2.43 -16.26
C SER A 26 -5.33 -1.85 -15.61
N LYS A 27 -4.94 -0.62 -15.98
CA LYS A 27 -3.80 0.07 -15.37
C LYS A 27 -4.02 0.34 -13.89
N TRP A 28 -5.22 0.80 -13.52
CA TRP A 28 -5.56 1.01 -12.11
C TRP A 28 -5.49 -0.27 -11.29
N LEU A 29 -6.00 -1.40 -11.82
CA LEU A 29 -5.87 -2.70 -11.16
C LEU A 29 -4.40 -3.12 -11.01
N GLN A 30 -3.59 -2.91 -12.06
CA GLN A 30 -2.16 -3.18 -11.99
C GLN A 30 -1.47 -2.32 -10.91
N ASP A 31 -1.81 -1.03 -10.83
CA ASP A 31 -1.30 -0.14 -9.78
C ASP A 31 -1.67 -0.64 -8.37
N VAL A 32 -2.89 -1.16 -8.19
CA VAL A 32 -3.35 -1.76 -6.93
C VAL A 32 -2.58 -3.04 -6.61
N PHE A 33 -2.38 -3.94 -7.56
CA PHE A 33 -1.61 -5.17 -7.34
C PHE A 33 -0.14 -4.87 -7.01
N ASP A 34 0.49 -3.96 -7.76
CA ASP A 34 1.88 -3.58 -7.53
C ASP A 34 2.04 -2.85 -6.19
N ALA A 35 1.07 -2.00 -5.80
CA ALA A 35 1.04 -1.38 -4.48
C ALA A 35 0.85 -2.42 -3.36
N THR A 36 -0.02 -3.41 -3.58
CA THR A 36 -0.26 -4.51 -2.63
C THR A 36 1.02 -5.31 -2.40
N ALA A 37 1.68 -5.73 -3.48
CA ALA A 37 2.93 -6.49 -3.39
C ALA A 37 4.03 -5.68 -2.69
N GLU A 38 4.19 -4.41 -3.04
CA GLU A 38 5.15 -3.51 -2.40
C GLU A 38 4.91 -3.36 -0.90
N VAL A 39 3.68 -2.98 -0.52
CA VAL A 39 3.31 -2.73 0.87
C VAL A 39 3.48 -4.01 1.68
N LEU A 40 2.96 -5.15 1.21
CA LEU A 40 3.09 -6.41 1.93
C LEU A 40 4.56 -6.80 2.16
N VAL A 41 5.41 -6.73 1.13
CA VAL A 41 6.83 -7.09 1.26
C VAL A 41 7.56 -6.15 2.22
N PHE A 42 7.35 -4.84 2.11
CA PHE A 42 8.04 -3.89 2.97
C PHE A 42 7.48 -3.84 4.39
N THR A 43 6.28 -4.37 4.64
CA THR A 43 5.68 -4.41 5.98
C THR A 43 5.90 -5.75 6.71
N ILE A 44 6.61 -6.72 6.10
CA ILE A 44 6.94 -8.00 6.75
C ILE A 44 7.46 -7.85 8.19
N PRO A 45 8.38 -6.92 8.50
CA PRO A 45 8.88 -6.79 9.87
C PRO A 45 7.78 -6.49 10.90
N ILE A 46 6.94 -5.48 10.66
CA ILE A 46 5.85 -5.14 11.58
C ILE A 46 4.74 -6.19 11.57
N LEU A 47 4.48 -6.85 10.43
CA LEU A 47 3.57 -8.00 10.36
C LEU A 47 4.06 -9.13 11.28
N GLY A 48 5.36 -9.40 11.30
CA GLY A 48 5.97 -10.38 12.21
C GLY A 48 5.79 -10.00 13.67
N VAL A 49 5.98 -8.72 14.02
CA VAL A 49 5.75 -8.23 15.39
C VAL A 49 4.29 -8.40 15.81
N VAL A 50 3.33 -8.00 14.98
CA VAL A 50 1.90 -8.15 15.28
C VAL A 50 1.48 -9.61 15.33
N PHE A 51 2.02 -10.46 14.45
CA PHE A 51 1.76 -11.90 14.51
C PHE A 51 2.19 -12.51 15.84
N LEU A 52 3.31 -12.06 16.41
CA LEU A 52 3.81 -12.53 17.71
C LEU A 52 2.97 -12.06 18.90
N THR A 53 2.16 -11.00 18.78
CA THR A 53 1.27 -10.58 19.89
C THR A 53 0.09 -11.53 20.06
N GLY A 54 -0.33 -12.22 18.98
CA GLY A 54 -1.50 -13.10 18.98
C GLY A 54 -2.84 -12.37 19.17
N ASP A 55 -2.84 -11.04 19.06
CA ASP A 55 -4.00 -10.20 19.33
C ASP A 55 -4.82 -9.94 18.06
N VAL A 56 -6.08 -10.38 18.09
CA VAL A 56 -7.02 -10.24 16.97
C VAL A 56 -7.39 -8.77 16.74
N GLU A 57 -7.52 -7.96 17.79
CA GLU A 57 -7.88 -6.55 17.67
C GLU A 57 -6.76 -5.77 17.00
N VAL A 58 -5.51 -6.00 17.43
CA VAL A 58 -4.31 -5.41 16.81
C VAL A 58 -4.22 -5.81 15.33
N THR A 59 -4.59 -7.05 15.00
CA THR A 59 -4.63 -7.53 13.61
C THR A 59 -5.66 -6.77 12.77
N PHE A 60 -6.87 -6.52 13.28
CA PHE A 60 -7.88 -5.73 12.57
C PHE A 60 -7.45 -4.27 12.35
N ILE A 61 -6.85 -3.65 13.37
CA ILE A 61 -6.34 -2.28 13.27
C ILE A 61 -5.23 -2.20 12.22
N LEU A 62 -4.33 -3.19 12.21
CA LEU A 62 -3.27 -3.29 11.21
C LEU A 62 -3.83 -3.45 9.80
N LEU A 63 -4.86 -4.28 9.61
CA LEU A 63 -5.52 -4.46 8.32
C LEU A 63 -6.10 -3.15 7.78
N ALA A 64 -6.73 -2.33 8.63
CA ALA A 64 -7.23 -1.02 8.23
C ALA A 64 -6.10 -0.11 7.72
N ALA A 65 -4.96 -0.11 8.41
CA ALA A 65 -3.79 0.66 8.02
C ALA A 65 -3.14 0.14 6.73
N LEU A 66 -3.05 -1.18 6.55
CA LEU A 66 -2.54 -1.80 5.32
C LEU A 66 -3.42 -1.48 4.12
N CYS A 67 -4.74 -1.59 4.27
CA CYS A 67 -5.69 -1.20 3.21
C CYS A 67 -5.53 0.26 2.83
N SER A 68 -5.38 1.15 3.82
CA SER A 68 -5.11 2.57 3.60
C SER A 68 -3.80 2.80 2.83
N LEU A 69 -2.71 2.14 3.22
CA LEU A 69 -1.42 2.22 2.53
C LEU A 69 -1.53 1.73 1.08
N VAL A 70 -2.11 0.55 0.85
CA VAL A 70 -2.25 -0.04 -0.49
C VAL A 70 -3.07 0.86 -1.40
N LEU A 71 -4.26 1.25 -0.96
CA LEU A 71 -5.13 2.12 -1.74
C LEU A 71 -4.51 3.50 -1.94
N GLY A 72 -3.90 4.06 -0.91
CA GLY A 72 -3.22 5.36 -0.99
C GLY A 72 -2.09 5.35 -2.01
N VAL A 73 -1.21 4.35 -1.98
CA VAL A 73 -0.10 4.20 -2.93
C VAL A 73 -0.64 4.01 -4.35
N ALA A 74 -1.64 3.14 -4.53
CA ALA A 74 -2.26 2.91 -5.84
C ALA A 74 -2.90 4.19 -6.40
N ILE A 75 -3.64 4.94 -5.57
CA ILE A 75 -4.22 6.24 -5.94
C ILE A 75 -3.11 7.23 -6.31
N GLN A 76 -2.05 7.35 -5.52
CA GLN A 76 -0.95 8.28 -5.80
C GLN A 76 -0.21 7.95 -7.11
N ARG A 77 -0.08 6.67 -7.46
CA ARG A 77 0.52 6.26 -8.74
C ARG A 77 -0.40 6.57 -9.91
N HIS A 78 -1.70 6.31 -9.76
CA HIS A 78 -2.67 6.46 -10.84
C HIS A 78 -3.05 7.93 -11.09
N ARG A 79 -3.28 8.70 -10.02
CA ARG A 79 -3.68 10.12 -10.05
C ARG A 79 -3.01 10.86 -8.89
N PRO A 80 -1.80 11.39 -9.10
CA PRO A 80 -1.04 11.93 -8.00
C PRO A 80 -1.70 13.16 -7.36
N LEU A 81 -1.84 13.12 -6.04
CA LEU A 81 -2.26 14.28 -5.24
C LEU A 81 -1.01 15.10 -4.91
N GLY A 82 -0.57 15.92 -5.87
CA GLY A 82 0.63 16.75 -5.74
C GLY A 82 1.85 16.16 -6.45
N LEU A 83 2.93 15.86 -5.71
CA LEU A 83 4.15 15.31 -6.29
C LEU A 83 3.92 13.87 -6.81
N PRO A 84 4.52 13.50 -7.95
CA PRO A 84 4.40 12.14 -8.47
C PRO A 84 4.97 11.12 -7.50
N TRP A 85 4.38 9.92 -7.49
CA TRP A 85 4.91 8.82 -6.68
C TRP A 85 6.36 8.52 -7.11
N PRO A 86 7.33 8.51 -6.17
CA PRO A 86 8.74 8.32 -6.51
C PRO A 86 9.00 6.96 -7.20
N GLY A 87 10.06 6.87 -8.01
CA GLY A 87 10.53 5.60 -8.56
C GLY A 87 11.19 4.70 -7.52
N MET A 88 11.58 3.49 -7.94
CA MET A 88 12.31 2.52 -7.12
C MET A 88 13.83 2.67 -7.30
N THR A 89 14.49 3.42 -6.42
CA THR A 89 15.96 3.42 -6.27
C THR A 89 16.34 2.66 -5.01
N PRO A 90 17.55 2.08 -4.89
CA PRO A 90 17.94 1.32 -3.69
C PRO A 90 17.76 2.11 -2.38
N LEU A 91 18.10 3.40 -2.39
CA LEU A 91 17.88 4.28 -1.24
C LEU A 91 16.40 4.45 -0.92
N LEU A 92 15.55 4.71 -1.92
CA LEU A 92 14.12 4.88 -1.70
C LEU A 92 13.43 3.59 -1.28
N VAL A 93 13.92 2.43 -1.70
CA VAL A 93 13.45 1.13 -1.20
C VAL A 93 13.69 1.02 0.32
N LEU A 94 14.89 1.38 0.79
CA LEU A 94 15.18 1.40 2.23
C LEU A 94 14.33 2.44 2.97
N VAL A 95 14.14 3.63 2.39
CA VAL A 95 13.29 4.66 3.00
C VAL A 95 11.83 4.19 3.09
N ARG A 96 11.29 3.53 2.05
CA ARG A 96 9.92 2.97 2.09
C ARG A 96 9.77 1.89 3.13
N LEU A 97 10.75 0.99 3.22
CA LEU A 97 10.79 -0.03 4.27
C LEU A 97 10.66 0.64 5.64
N VAL A 98 11.48 1.65 5.94
CA VAL A 98 11.41 2.36 7.22
C VAL A 98 10.08 3.08 7.40
N VAL A 99 9.65 3.88 6.41
CA VAL A 99 8.44 4.70 6.50
C VAL A 99 7.18 3.85 6.71
N TYR A 100 7.02 2.73 6.00
CA TYR A 100 5.84 1.88 6.16
C TYR A 100 5.81 1.24 7.55
N ASN A 101 6.92 0.69 8.03
CA ASN A 101 6.95 0.07 9.36
C ASN A 101 6.75 1.11 10.47
N VAL A 102 7.35 2.30 10.36
CA VAL A 102 7.16 3.40 11.32
C VAL A 102 5.71 3.90 11.30
N ALA A 103 5.12 4.09 10.12
CA ALA A 103 3.72 4.53 10.01
C ALA A 103 2.75 3.51 10.62
N LEU A 104 2.95 2.22 10.38
CA LEU A 104 2.13 1.16 10.96
C LEU A 104 2.31 1.09 12.48
N ALA A 105 3.54 1.11 12.98
CA ALA A 105 3.81 1.13 14.42
C ALA A 105 3.20 2.37 15.11
N ALA A 106 3.33 3.54 14.49
CA ALA A 106 2.73 4.78 14.98
C ALA A 106 1.19 4.71 14.97
N GLY A 107 0.59 4.16 13.93
CA GLY A 107 -0.86 3.94 13.85
C GLY A 107 -1.38 3.06 14.97
N LEU A 108 -0.70 1.94 15.24
CA LEU A 108 -1.03 1.04 16.36
C LEU A 108 -0.87 1.73 17.72
N ALA A 109 0.24 2.43 17.94
CA ALA A 109 0.51 3.12 19.20
C ALA A 109 -0.49 4.26 19.46
N LEU A 110 -0.76 5.10 18.45
CA LEU A 110 -1.72 6.20 18.57
C LEU A 110 -3.16 5.70 18.74
N GLY A 111 -3.53 4.60 18.07
CA GLY A 111 -4.82 3.94 18.26
C GLY A 111 -5.00 3.48 19.72
N GLY A 112 -3.98 2.87 20.32
CA GLY A 112 -4.02 2.49 21.74
C GLY A 112 -4.09 3.68 22.69
N LEU A 113 -3.35 4.75 22.42
CA LEU A 113 -3.30 5.93 23.30
C LEU A 113 -4.59 6.77 23.26
N LEU A 114 -5.15 7.00 22.07
CA LEU A 114 -6.29 7.91 21.89
C LEU A 114 -7.63 7.29 22.32
N PHE A 115 -7.70 5.97 22.43
CA PHE A 115 -8.91 5.24 22.79
C PHE A 115 -8.75 4.41 24.06
N ALA A 116 -7.78 4.76 24.90
CA ALA A 116 -7.62 4.17 26.24
C ALA A 116 -8.79 4.54 27.18
N ASP A 117 -9.38 5.73 26.97
CA ASP A 117 -10.49 6.25 27.78
C ASP A 117 -11.76 6.48 26.93
N PRO A 118 -12.96 6.19 27.44
CA PRO A 118 -14.22 6.45 26.73
C PRO A 118 -14.49 7.96 26.60
N ILE A 119 -14.79 8.42 25.38
CA ILE A 119 -15.18 9.81 25.09
C ILE A 119 -16.69 9.96 25.36
N VAL A 120 -17.07 10.94 26.19
CA VAL A 120 -18.47 11.17 26.60
C VAL A 120 -19.35 11.41 25.36
N GLY A 121 -20.34 10.53 25.14
CA GLY A 121 -21.32 10.64 24.04
C GLY A 121 -21.03 9.75 22.82
N PHE A 122 -19.86 9.10 22.73
CA PHE A 122 -19.54 8.10 21.72
C PHE A 122 -18.90 6.89 22.41
N SER A 123 -19.68 5.81 22.56
CA SER A 123 -19.21 4.60 23.22
C SER A 123 -18.38 3.74 22.25
N TRP A 124 -17.06 3.90 22.27
CA TRP A 124 -16.16 2.91 21.66
C TRP A 124 -16.28 1.54 22.34
N VAL A 125 -16.91 1.45 23.51
CA VAL A 125 -17.17 0.19 24.23
C VAL A 125 -18.06 -0.74 23.40
N GLU A 126 -18.94 -0.21 22.53
CA GLU A 126 -19.77 -1.03 21.65
C GLU A 126 -19.01 -1.54 20.41
N GLN A 127 -17.97 -0.81 19.96
CA GLN A 127 -17.15 -1.16 18.80
C GLN A 127 -15.68 -0.75 19.02
N PRO A 128 -14.94 -1.46 19.90
CA PRO A 128 -13.64 -1.03 20.43
C PRO A 128 -12.53 -0.91 19.37
N ILE A 129 -12.75 -1.52 18.20
CA ILE A 129 -11.77 -1.62 17.12
C ILE A 129 -11.88 -0.45 16.14
N LEU A 130 -13.04 0.19 15.99
CA LEU A 130 -13.26 1.17 14.92
C LEU A 130 -12.41 2.42 15.07
N GLY A 131 -12.36 3.01 16.27
CA GLY A 131 -11.61 4.23 16.54
C GLY A 131 -10.12 4.05 16.26
N PRO A 132 -9.47 3.06 16.90
CA PRO A 132 -8.08 2.72 16.63
C PRO A 132 -7.81 2.43 15.15
N SER A 133 -8.71 1.71 14.47
CA SER A 133 -8.59 1.41 13.04
C SER A 133 -8.62 2.66 12.16
N LEU A 134 -9.49 3.63 12.47
CA LEU A 134 -9.57 4.91 11.74
C LEU A 134 -8.29 5.73 11.91
N ILE A 135 -7.74 5.77 13.13
CA ILE A 135 -6.46 6.46 13.37
C ILE A 135 -5.32 5.76 12.63
N ALA A 136 -5.24 4.44 12.69
CA ALA A 136 -4.20 3.69 12.00
C ALA A 136 -4.29 3.88 10.46
N ALA A 137 -5.51 3.87 9.90
CA ALA A 137 -5.75 4.21 8.51
C ALA A 137 -5.31 5.65 8.16
N LEU A 138 -5.64 6.63 9.02
CA LEU A 138 -5.27 8.03 8.81
C LEU A 138 -3.76 8.25 8.84
N VAL A 139 -3.04 7.58 9.75
CA VAL A 139 -1.56 7.61 9.76
C VAL A 139 -1.00 7.02 8.46
N GLY A 140 -1.62 5.94 7.94
CA GLY A 140 -1.30 5.40 6.62
C GLY A 140 -1.47 6.42 5.50
N VAL A 141 -2.59 7.17 5.48
CA VAL A 141 -2.83 8.24 4.49
C VAL A 141 -1.75 9.33 4.60
N VAL A 142 -1.44 9.77 5.81
CA VAL A 142 -0.41 10.80 6.04
C VAL A 142 0.95 10.33 5.52
N ALA A 143 1.31 9.07 5.76
CA ALA A 143 2.56 8.50 5.26
C ALA A 143 2.61 8.48 3.73
N VAL A 144 1.53 8.05 3.07
CA VAL A 144 1.42 8.05 1.60
C VAL A 144 1.53 9.46 1.04
N VAL A 145 0.79 10.43 1.59
CA VAL A 145 0.78 11.80 1.10
C VAL A 145 2.12 12.49 1.35
N GLY A 146 2.77 12.21 2.49
CA GLY A 146 4.06 12.79 2.86
C GLY A 146 5.26 12.19 2.11
N PHE A 147 5.20 10.93 1.71
CA PHE A 147 6.34 10.22 1.14
C PHE A 147 6.95 10.88 -0.12
N PRO A 148 6.17 11.35 -1.11
CA PRO A 148 6.72 12.06 -2.26
C PRO A 148 7.53 13.32 -1.89
N TYR A 149 7.11 14.04 -0.84
CA TYR A 149 7.82 15.22 -0.35
C TYR A 149 9.13 14.84 0.34
N LEU A 150 9.12 13.76 1.12
CA LEU A 150 10.33 13.19 1.72
C LEU A 150 11.33 12.76 0.64
N ALA A 151 10.88 12.05 -0.39
CA ALA A 151 11.73 11.62 -1.49
C ALA A 151 12.31 12.80 -2.30
N ARG A 152 11.54 13.89 -2.44
CA ARG A 152 12.04 15.13 -3.05
C ARG A 152 13.11 15.80 -2.19
N ALA A 153 12.92 15.86 -0.87
CA ALA A 153 13.93 16.39 0.05
C ALA A 153 15.24 15.59 0.01
N LEU A 154 15.15 14.29 -0.27
CA LEU A 154 16.30 13.41 -0.50
C LEU A 154 16.91 13.51 -1.92
N GLY A 155 16.40 14.41 -2.78
CA GLY A 155 16.95 14.69 -4.11
C GLY A 155 16.53 13.74 -5.23
N HIS A 156 15.50 12.90 -5.05
CA HIS A 156 15.17 11.81 -5.98
C HIS A 156 13.95 12.04 -6.90
N VAL A 157 13.27 13.18 -6.79
CA VAL A 157 12.21 13.54 -7.76
C VAL A 157 12.82 14.41 -8.85
N ARG A 158 13.28 13.79 -9.95
CA ARG A 158 13.65 14.52 -11.17
C ARG A 158 12.36 14.89 -11.91
N HIS A 159 12.21 16.18 -12.23
CA HIS A 159 11.14 16.69 -13.08
C HIS A 159 11.16 15.94 -14.41
N GLY A 160 10.11 15.16 -14.68
CA GLY A 160 9.74 14.69 -16.01
C GLY A 160 8.71 15.63 -16.59
#